data_AF-A0AAV5VLV2-F1
#
_entry.id   AF-A0AAV5VLV2-F1
#
_cell.length_a   1.000
_cell.length_b   1.000
_cell.length_c   1.000
_cell.angle_alpha   90.00
_cell.angle_beta   90.00
_cell.angle_gamma   90.00
#
_symmetry.space_group_name_H-M   'P 1'
#
loop_
_entity.id
_entity.type
_entity.pdbx_description
1 polymer ?
#
loop_
_entity_poly.entity_id
_entity_poly.type
_entity_poly.pdbx_seq_one_letter_code
_entity_poly.pdbx_strand_id
1 'polypeptide(L)'
;MAATLSAVDRIEDWRRKASNYSSTDRLGNLISRSLEVLKCLARDTMSMPDLEYAMESLELERTLTLKHDKRSSTDDLRSLVFGIIESIGVAVDSMTTNNRIKTKE
;
A
#
# COMPACT_ATOMS: atom_id res chain seq x y z
N MET A 1 19.11 -25.13 6.78
CA MET A 1 18.47 -24.00 7.49
C MET A 1 17.63 -23.25 6.48
N ALA A 2 16.33 -23.10 6.69
CA ALA A 2 15.51 -22.27 5.81
C ALA A 2 15.95 -20.81 6.01
N ALA A 3 16.36 -20.14 4.93
CA ALA A 3 16.68 -18.72 4.99
C ALA A 3 15.41 -17.96 5.42
N THR A 4 15.47 -17.24 6.54
CA THR A 4 14.41 -16.31 6.94
C THR A 4 14.34 -15.19 5.92
N LEU A 5 13.22 -15.13 5.17
CA LEU A 5 12.94 -14.06 4.22
C LEU A 5 12.98 -12.70 4.93
N SER A 6 13.59 -11.71 4.30
CA SER A 6 13.57 -10.34 4.81
C SER A 6 12.14 -9.77 4.82
N ALA A 7 11.90 -8.70 5.57
CA ALA A 7 10.60 -8.02 5.54
C ALA A 7 10.22 -7.60 4.11
N VAL A 8 11.19 -7.10 3.34
CA VAL A 8 11.03 -6.71 1.93
C VAL A 8 10.64 -7.90 1.07
N ASP A 9 11.29 -9.05 1.22
CA ASP A 9 10.98 -10.25 0.42
C ASP A 9 9.56 -10.75 0.71
N ARG A 10 9.15 -10.75 1.98
CA ARG A 10 7.80 -11.15 2.39
C ARG A 10 6.75 -10.23 1.78
N ILE A 11 7.00 -8.92 1.76
CA ILE A 11 6.08 -7.94 1.14
C ILE A 11 6.03 -8.15 -0.38
N GLU A 12 7.18 -8.36 -1.02
CA GLU A 12 7.28 -8.57 -2.47
C GLU A 12 6.56 -9.84 -2.93
N ASP A 13 6.58 -10.91 -2.13
CA ASP A 13 5.82 -12.13 -2.41
C ASP A 13 4.31 -11.89 -2.43
N TRP A 14 3.79 -11.14 -1.45
CA TRP A 14 2.38 -10.77 -1.44
C TRP A 14 2.03 -9.80 -2.57
N ARG A 15 2.95 -8.89 -2.91
CA ARG A 15 2.77 -7.95 -4.01
C ARG A 15 2.65 -8.67 -5.35
N ARG A 16 3.50 -9.67 -5.59
CA ARG A 16 3.43 -10.55 -6.78
C ARG A 16 2.11 -11.30 -6.83
N LYS A 17 1.65 -11.87 -5.72
CA LYS A 17 0.34 -12.54 -5.65
C LYS A 17 -0.80 -11.57 -5.97
N ALA A 18 -0.82 -10.39 -5.36
CA ALA A 18 -1.83 -9.36 -5.64
C ALA A 18 -1.83 -8.93 -7.12
N SER A 19 -0.65 -8.77 -7.71
CA SER A 19 -0.50 -8.46 -9.14
C SER A 19 -1.06 -9.55 -10.05
N ASN A 20 -1.05 -10.82 -9.65
CA ASN A 20 -1.67 -11.87 -10.47
C ASN A 20 -3.20 -11.70 -10.54
N TYR A 21 -3.81 -11.25 -9.44
CA TYR A 21 -5.26 -11.00 -9.37
C TYR A 21 -5.69 -9.72 -10.10
N SER A 22 -4.75 -8.82 -10.45
CA SER A 22 -5.11 -7.54 -11.06
C SER A 22 -5.71 -7.65 -12.46
N SER A 23 -5.41 -8.75 -13.16
CA SER A 23 -6.00 -9.07 -14.46
C SER A 23 -7.50 -9.36 -14.38
N THR A 24 -7.99 -9.82 -13.23
CA THR A 24 -9.39 -10.21 -13.02
C THR A 24 -10.16 -9.23 -12.14
N ASP A 25 -9.48 -8.54 -11.23
CA ASP A 25 -10.11 -7.60 -10.30
C ASP A 25 -9.17 -6.44 -9.99
N ARG A 26 -9.69 -5.21 -10.06
CA ARG A 26 -8.91 -3.99 -9.76
C ARG A 26 -8.38 -3.94 -8.33
N LEU A 27 -8.99 -4.67 -7.39
CA LEU A 27 -8.45 -4.82 -6.05
C LEU A 27 -7.02 -5.40 -6.06
N GLY A 28 -6.67 -6.24 -7.03
CA GLY A 28 -5.30 -6.75 -7.17
C GLY A 28 -4.28 -5.64 -7.38
N ASN A 29 -4.59 -4.65 -8.22
CA ASN A 29 -3.72 -3.47 -8.40
C ASN A 29 -3.67 -2.63 -7.13
N LEU A 30 -4.82 -2.36 -6.52
CA LEU A 30 -4.90 -1.56 -5.31
C LEU A 30 -4.08 -2.16 -4.15
N ILE A 31 -4.21 -3.47 -3.92
CA ILE A 31 -3.42 -4.21 -2.92
C ILE A 31 -1.93 -4.20 -3.29
N SER A 32 -1.58 -4.34 -4.57
CA SER A 32 -0.19 -4.26 -5.03
C SER A 32 0.44 -2.90 -4.73
N ARG A 33 -0.31 -1.81 -4.92
CA ARG A 33 0.15 -0.44 -4.61
C ARG A 33 0.31 -0.20 -3.11
N SER A 34 -0.60 -0.71 -2.28
CA SER A 34 -0.47 -0.56 -0.83
C SER A 34 0.74 -1.33 -0.27
N LEU A 35 1.04 -2.50 -0.85
CA LEU A 35 2.24 -3.26 -0.51
C LEU A 35 3.53 -2.58 -0.99
N GLU A 36 3.51 -1.84 -2.11
CA GLU A 36 4.66 -1.03 -2.54
C GLU A 36 4.99 0.06 -1.51
N VAL A 37 3.98 0.76 -0.97
CA VAL A 37 4.17 1.73 0.11
C VAL A 37 4.81 1.08 1.33
N LEU A 38 4.29 -0.07 1.77
CA LEU A 38 4.86 -0.81 2.90
C LEU A 38 6.29 -1.28 2.61
N LYS A 39 6.60 -1.65 1.38
CA LYS A 39 7.96 -2.01 0.95
C LYS A 39 8.92 -0.84 1.06
N CYS A 40 8.48 0.37 0.68
CA CYS A 40 9.29 1.58 0.85
C CYS A 40 9.61 1.85 2.33
N LEU A 41 8.65 1.63 3.23
CA LEU A 41 8.86 1.76 4.69
C LEU A 41 9.76 0.66 5.28
N ALA A 42 9.74 -0.54 4.72
CA ALA A 42 10.50 -1.68 5.22
C ALA A 42 11.97 -1.70 4.74
N ARG A 43 12.36 -0.82 3.82
CA ARG A 43 13.75 -0.69 3.35
C ARG A 43 14.59 0.05 4.37
N ASP A 44 15.80 -0.44 4.62
CA ASP A 44 16.77 0.18 5.53
C ASP A 44 17.11 1.63 5.14
N THR A 45 17.08 1.94 3.84
CA THR A 45 17.23 3.30 3.31
C THR A 45 15.92 3.76 2.66
N MET A 46 15.17 4.59 3.37
CA MET A 46 13.93 5.18 2.87
C MET A 46 14.23 6.47 2.10
N SER A 47 13.99 6.45 0.79
CA SER A 47 13.93 7.68 -0.02
C SER A 47 12.57 8.33 0.20
N MET A 48 12.54 9.53 0.80
CA MET A 48 11.30 10.31 0.96
C MET A 48 10.58 10.54 -0.37
N PRO A 49 11.27 10.92 -1.48
CA PRO A 49 10.64 11.01 -2.80
C PRO A 49 9.98 9.70 -3.26
N ASP A 50 10.61 8.56 -3.04
CA ASP A 50 10.07 7.26 -3.45
C ASP A 50 8.81 6.91 -2.66
N LEU A 51 8.79 7.24 -1.37
CA LEU A 51 7.62 7.04 -0.52
C LEU A 51 6.48 7.97 -0.90
N GLU A 52 6.76 9.26 -1.15
CA GLU A 52 5.78 10.25 -1.61
C GLU A 52 5.15 9.81 -2.93
N TYR A 53 5.97 9.39 -3.90
CA TYR A 53 5.50 8.83 -5.17
C TYR A 53 4.64 7.58 -4.97
N ALA A 54 5.05 6.65 -4.09
CA ALA A 54 4.27 5.45 -3.81
C ALA A 54 2.91 5.77 -3.17
N MET A 55 2.87 6.78 -2.28
CA MET A 55 1.65 7.27 -1.64
C MET A 55 0.70 7.94 -2.64
N GLU A 56 1.20 8.82 -3.51
CA GLU A 56 0.41 9.43 -4.58
C GLU A 56 -0.16 8.37 -5.53
N SER A 57 0.66 7.39 -5.90
CA SER A 57 0.21 6.26 -6.73
C SER A 57 -0.86 5.42 -6.05
N LEU A 58 -0.76 5.22 -4.73
CA LEU A 58 -1.76 4.48 -3.95
C LEU A 58 -3.09 5.23 -3.91
N GLU A 59 -3.07 6.54 -3.64
CA GLU A 59 -4.28 7.34 -3.54
C GLU A 59 -5.02 7.46 -4.88
N LEU A 60 -4.26 7.60 -5.98
CA LEU A 60 -4.82 7.57 -7.33
C LEU A 60 -5.51 6.22 -7.62
N GLU A 61 -4.83 5.11 -7.34
CA GLU A 61 -5.39 3.77 -7.59
C GLU A 61 -6.62 3.50 -6.69
N ARG A 62 -6.60 3.98 -5.44
CA ARG A 62 -7.73 3.87 -4.51
C ARG A 62 -8.94 4.62 -5.04
N THR A 63 -8.76 5.86 -5.45
CA THR A 63 -9.82 6.70 -6.04
C THR A 63 -10.40 6.04 -7.29
N LEU A 64 -9.54 5.55 -8.19
CA LEU A 64 -9.97 4.86 -9.41
C LEU A 64 -10.69 3.55 -9.11
N THR A 65 -10.21 2.77 -8.14
CA THR A 65 -10.81 1.48 -7.81
C THR A 65 -12.17 1.69 -7.16
N LEU A 66 -12.30 2.59 -6.18
CA LEU A 66 -13.58 2.96 -5.56
C LEU A 66 -14.59 3.46 -6.59
N LYS A 67 -14.19 4.35 -7.49
CA LYS A 67 -15.08 4.92 -8.54
C LYS A 67 -15.68 3.84 -9.45
N HIS A 68 -14.93 2.77 -9.71
CA HIS A 68 -15.32 1.72 -10.65
C HIS A 68 -15.83 0.43 -9.97
N ASP A 69 -15.72 0.32 -8.65
CA ASP A 69 -16.14 -0.85 -7.89
C ASP A 69 -17.60 -0.75 -7.44
N LYS A 70 -18.49 -1.28 -8.28
CA LYS A 70 -19.93 -1.34 -8.02
C LYS A 70 -20.33 -2.28 -6.87
N ARG A 71 -19.41 -3.12 -6.38
CA ARG A 71 -19.67 -4.11 -5.32
C ARG A 71 -19.15 -3.66 -3.96
N SER A 72 -18.39 -2.56 -3.91
CA SER A 72 -17.78 -2.04 -2.68
C SER A 72 -18.77 -1.80 -1.53
N SER A 73 -20.02 -1.45 -1.83
CA SER A 73 -21.07 -1.20 -0.83
C SER A 73 -21.91 -2.42 -0.44
N THR A 74 -21.76 -3.54 -1.14
CA THR A 74 -22.57 -4.76 -0.91
C THR A 74 -21.73 -5.98 -0.54
N ASP A 75 -20.40 -5.89 -0.71
CA ASP A 75 -19.43 -6.92 -0.37
C ASP A 75 -18.56 -6.44 0.78
N ASP A 76 -18.85 -6.96 1.98
CA ASP A 76 -18.17 -6.59 3.22
C ASP A 76 -16.66 -6.84 3.17
N LEU A 77 -16.21 -7.86 2.45
CA LEU A 77 -14.78 -8.16 2.31
C LEU A 77 -14.08 -7.08 1.49
N ARG A 78 -14.72 -6.58 0.42
CA ARG A 78 -14.17 -5.49 -0.39
C ARG A 78 -14.12 -4.20 0.44
N SER A 79 -15.19 -3.90 1.17
CA SER A 79 -15.24 -2.76 2.09
C SER A 79 -14.09 -2.82 3.12
N LEU A 80 -13.86 -3.99 3.72
CA LEU A 80 -12.74 -4.21 4.64
C LEU A 80 -11.38 -3.98 3.97
N VAL A 81 -11.17 -4.47 2.74
CA VAL A 81 -9.93 -4.23 1.99
C VAL A 81 -9.68 -2.73 1.77
N PHE A 82 -10.71 -1.96 1.39
CA PHE A 82 -10.57 -0.51 1.26
C PHE A 82 -10.22 0.14 2.60
N GLY A 83 -10.88 -0.25 3.69
CA GLY A 83 -10.61 0.29 5.03
C GLY A 83 -9.19 0.00 5.51
N ILE A 84 -8.66 -1.21 5.25
CA ILE A 84 -7.28 -1.57 5.56
C ILE A 84 -6.30 -0.69 4.77
N ILE A 85 -6.55 -0.51 3.48
CA ILE A 85 -5.66 0.26 2.60
C ILE A 85 -5.67 1.75 2.94
N GLU A 86 -6.84 2.30 3.27
CA GLU A 86 -6.96 3.66 3.80
C GLU A 86 -6.19 3.81 5.12
N SER A 87 -6.32 2.85 6.02
CA SER A 87 -5.59 2.86 7.29
C SER A 87 -4.07 2.84 7.10
N ILE A 88 -3.56 2.11 6.09
CA ILE A 88 -2.14 2.16 5.71
C ILE A 88 -1.75 3.57 5.28
N GLY A 89 -2.54 4.21 4.40
CA GLY A 89 -2.28 5.57 3.94
C GLY A 89 -2.22 6.58 5.09
N VAL A 90 -3.20 6.54 5.99
CA VAL A 90 -3.26 7.41 7.18
C VAL A 90 -2.06 7.18 8.10
N ALA A 91 -1.67 5.93 8.33
CA ALA A 91 -0.53 5.59 9.16
C ALA A 91 0.78 6.13 8.57
N VAL A 92 0.99 5.95 7.27
CA VAL A 92 2.18 6.47 6.57
C VAL A 92 2.24 7.99 6.62
N ASP A 93 1.13 8.67 6.34
CA ASP A 93 1.06 10.14 6.35
C ASP A 93 1.32 10.72 7.76
N SER A 94 0.84 10.02 8.79
CA SER A 94 1.14 10.38 10.19
C SER A 94 2.63 10.22 10.51
N MET A 95 3.28 9.17 10.03
CA MET A 95 4.72 8.94 10.24
C MET A 95 5.57 9.98 9.52
N THR A 96 5.24 10.33 8.28
CA THR A 96 5.99 11.32 7.49
C THR A 96 5.83 12.73 8.04
N THR A 97 4.62 13.10 8.47
CA THR A 97 4.35 14.40 9.11
C THR A 97 5.14 14.55 10.41
N ASN A 98 5.14 13.52 11.25
CA ASN A 98 5.91 13.53 12.51
C ASN A 98 7.42 13.62 12.28
N ASN A 99 7.95 12.95 11.25
CA ASN A 99 9.37 13.02 10.92
C ASN A 99 9.78 14.42 10.43
N ARG A 100 8.94 15.08 9.61
CA ARG A 100 9.18 16.46 9.14
C ARG A 100 9.18 17.48 10.29
N ILE A 101 8.38 17.26 11.35
CA ILE A 101 8.36 18.12 12.54
C ILE A 101 9.69 17.99 13.30
N LYS A 102 10.16 16.76 13.54
CA LYS A 102 11.42 16.49 14.27
C LYS A 102 12.69 16.99 13.58
N THR A 103 12.69 17.19 12.26
CA THR A 103 13.88 17.69 11.54
C THR A 103 13.98 19.22 11.54
N LYS A 104 12.96 19.93 12.01
CA LYS A 104 12.92 21.40 12.09
C LYS A 104 13.25 21.94 13.49
N GLU A 105 13.41 21.05 14.47
CA GLU A 105 13.93 21.34 15.81
C GLU A 105 15.43 21.03 15.89
#